data_AF-A0A1F3JSF1-F1
#
_entry.id   AF-A0A1F3JSF1-F1
#
_cell.length_a   1.000
_cell.length_b   1.000
_cell.length_c   1.000
_cell.angle_alpha   90.00
_cell.angle_beta   90.00
_cell.angle_gamma   90.00
#
_symmetry.space_group_name_H-M   'P 1'
#
loop_
_entity.id
_entity.type
_entity.pdbx_description
1 polymer ?
#
loop_
_entity_poly.entity_id
_entity_poly.type
_entity_poly.pdbx_seq_one_letter_code
_entity_poly.pdbx_strand_id
1 'polypeptide(L)'
;MRKAFIFGLLLITIFPLYGQNNTDTIEVKSAPISVIFLQNGKKLTPRNLLEISASNEASYNEMKIAKRYSDIATVFGSAGGFMLGWQLGTATGGGEPNWNLAAVGAGLIVVSIPFSLAYTKHTRKAVDIYNNGLQQTGRNSVEFKFGLSYNGIGLRIRY
;
A
#
# COMPACT_ATOMS: atom_id res chain seq x y z
N MET A 1 11.33 50.17 -24.42
CA MET A 1 10.85 48.85 -24.89
C MET A 1 11.61 47.66 -24.29
N ARG A 2 12.95 47.67 -24.17
CA ARG A 2 13.73 46.57 -23.54
C ARG A 2 13.34 46.20 -22.10
N LYS A 3 12.96 47.17 -21.26
CA LYS A 3 12.61 46.93 -19.84
C LYS A 3 11.22 46.27 -19.65
N ALA A 4 10.28 46.54 -20.57
CA ALA A 4 8.95 45.90 -20.56
C ALA A 4 9.03 44.42 -20.98
N PHE A 5 9.96 44.09 -21.87
CA PHE A 5 10.22 42.71 -22.29
C PHE A 5 10.81 41.86 -21.15
N ILE A 6 11.70 42.45 -20.34
CA ILE A 6 12.28 41.80 -19.15
C ILE A 6 11.21 41.57 -18.06
N PHE A 7 10.29 42.51 -17.87
CA PHE A 7 9.17 42.34 -16.93
C PHE A 7 8.16 41.27 -17.38
N GLY A 8 7.92 41.14 -18.69
CA GLY A 8 7.06 40.10 -19.25
C GLY A 8 7.64 38.69 -19.11
N LEU A 9 8.97 38.54 -19.19
CA LEU A 9 9.65 37.24 -19.07
C LEU A 9 9.67 36.72 -17.61
N LEU A 10 9.58 37.63 -16.63
CA LEU A 10 9.65 37.32 -15.19
C LEU A 10 8.29 36.87 -14.60
N LEU A 11 7.19 37.13 -15.29
CA LEU A 11 5.83 36.72 -14.88
C LEU A 11 5.49 35.27 -15.25
N ILE A 12 6.27 34.63 -16.12
CA ILE A 12 6.02 33.25 -16.59
C ILE A 12 6.54 32.20 -15.59
N THR A 13 7.39 32.57 -14.63
CA THR A 13 8.10 31.60 -13.77
C THR A 13 7.45 31.31 -12.42
N ILE A 14 6.28 31.87 -12.08
CA ILE A 14 5.74 31.84 -10.69
C ILE A 14 4.51 30.90 -10.51
N PHE A 15 4.31 29.91 -11.37
CA PHE A 15 3.31 28.86 -11.08
C PHE A 15 3.96 27.50 -10.97
N PRO A 16 4.53 27.12 -9.80
CA PRO A 16 4.57 25.73 -9.45
C PRO A 16 3.12 25.31 -9.19
N LEU A 17 2.49 24.72 -10.21
CA LEU A 17 1.22 24.02 -10.12
C LEU A 17 1.37 22.81 -9.17
N TYR A 18 1.35 23.06 -7.87
CA TYR A 18 1.11 22.02 -6.86
C TYR A 18 -0.39 21.70 -6.83
N GLY A 19 -0.93 21.26 -7.97
CA GLY A 19 -2.37 21.07 -8.18
C GLY A 19 -2.81 19.61 -8.31
N GLN A 20 -1.89 18.65 -8.31
CA GLN A 20 -2.22 17.23 -8.48
C GLN A 20 -1.51 16.38 -7.43
N ASN A 21 -1.92 16.52 -6.17
CA ASN A 21 -1.83 15.38 -5.26
C ASN A 21 -2.97 14.43 -5.64
N ASN A 22 -2.82 13.72 -6.76
CA ASN A 22 -3.61 12.53 -6.96
C ASN A 22 -3.18 11.58 -5.84
N THR A 23 -4.08 11.34 -4.90
CA THR A 23 -3.90 10.28 -3.93
C THR A 23 -3.89 8.99 -4.74
N ASP A 24 -2.72 8.56 -5.17
CA ASP A 24 -2.57 7.39 -6.03
C ASP A 24 -3.04 6.16 -5.27
N THR A 25 -3.71 5.28 -6.03
CA THR A 25 -4.19 4.01 -5.50
C THR A 25 -3.00 3.15 -5.06
N ILE A 26 -3.24 2.33 -4.04
CA ILE A 26 -2.24 1.40 -3.57
C ILE A 26 -2.23 0.19 -4.52
N GLU A 27 -1.09 -0.06 -5.14
CA GLU A 27 -0.84 -1.23 -6.00
C GLU A 27 -0.53 -2.46 -5.14
N VAL A 28 -1.16 -3.59 -5.46
CA VAL A 28 -0.89 -4.89 -4.85
C VAL A 28 -0.11 -5.75 -5.85
N LYS A 29 1.16 -6.04 -5.57
CA LYS A 29 2.00 -6.93 -6.38
C LYS A 29 2.28 -8.23 -5.65
N SER A 30 2.13 -9.34 -6.35
CA SER A 30 2.51 -10.66 -5.83
C SER A 30 4.01 -10.88 -6.07
N ALA A 31 4.74 -11.27 -5.03
CA ALA A 31 6.10 -11.76 -5.12
C ALA A 31 6.12 -13.28 -4.85
N PRO A 32 7.22 -14.00 -5.18
CA PRO A 32 7.27 -15.46 -5.06
C PRO A 32 6.98 -16.01 -3.66
N ILE A 33 7.25 -15.21 -2.61
CA ILE A 33 7.15 -15.63 -1.20
C ILE A 33 6.19 -14.73 -0.40
N SER A 34 5.84 -13.54 -0.90
CA SER A 34 5.00 -12.58 -0.16
C SER A 34 4.24 -11.63 -1.07
N VAL A 35 3.30 -10.87 -0.52
CA VAL A 35 2.61 -9.79 -1.22
C VAL A 35 3.26 -8.46 -0.87
N ILE A 36 3.50 -7.62 -1.88
CA ILE A 36 4.11 -6.31 -1.75
C ILE A 36 3.05 -5.25 -2.07
N PHE A 37 2.95 -4.25 -1.20
CA PHE A 37 2.09 -3.09 -1.38
C PHE A 37 2.94 -1.89 -1.78
N LEU A 38 2.55 -1.19 -2.85
CA LEU A 38 3.29 -0.07 -3.42
C LEU A 38 2.37 1.13 -3.56
N GLN A 39 2.90 2.32 -3.30
CA GLN A 39 2.25 3.59 -3.67
C GLN A 39 3.34 4.51 -4.21
N ASN A 40 3.12 5.10 -5.38
CA ASN A 40 4.09 5.95 -6.09
C ASN A 40 5.45 5.26 -6.28
N GLY A 41 5.43 3.96 -6.60
CA GLY A 41 6.63 3.13 -6.75
C GLY A 41 7.38 2.81 -5.45
N LYS A 42 6.93 3.30 -4.29
CA LYS A 42 7.55 3.06 -2.98
C LYS A 42 6.87 1.91 -2.25
N LYS A 43 7.67 0.97 -1.72
CA LYS A 43 7.17 -0.14 -0.88
C LYS A 43 6.60 0.42 0.42
N LEU A 44 5.36 0.06 0.72
CA LEU A 44 4.69 0.43 1.95
C LEU A 44 4.93 -0.61 3.04
N THR A 45 5.29 -0.13 4.23
CA THR A 45 5.36 -0.97 5.43
C THR A 45 3.97 -1.12 6.06
N PRO A 46 3.74 -2.11 6.93
CA PRO A 46 2.47 -2.21 7.69
C PRO A 46 2.15 -0.92 8.46
N ARG A 47 3.17 -0.19 8.93
CA ARG A 47 3.00 1.10 9.60
C ARG A 47 2.53 2.18 8.63
N ASN A 48 3.18 2.31 7.48
CA ASN A 48 2.77 3.29 6.46
C ASN A 48 1.34 3.01 5.98
N LEU A 49 1.00 1.73 5.75
CA LEU A 49 -0.35 1.33 5.37
C LEU A 49 -1.40 1.71 6.41
N LEU A 50 -1.07 1.61 7.70
CA LEU A 50 -1.96 2.03 8.79
C LEU A 50 -2.13 3.55 8.84
N GLU A 51 -1.05 4.30 8.59
CA GLU A 51 -1.10 5.77 8.54
C GLU A 51 -1.91 6.25 7.32
N ILE A 52 -1.73 5.62 6.15
CA ILE A 52 -2.47 5.94 4.93
C ILE A 52 -3.96 5.58 5.08
N SER A 53 -4.27 4.43 5.67
CA SER A 53 -5.65 4.00 5.86
C SER A 53 -6.43 4.84 6.88
N ALA A 54 -5.76 5.68 7.67
CA ALA A 54 -6.39 6.54 8.66
C ALA A 54 -7.38 7.56 8.04
N SER A 55 -7.27 7.85 6.74
CA SER A 55 -8.24 8.72 6.06
C SER A 55 -9.62 8.09 5.87
N ASN A 56 -9.75 6.78 6.09
CA ASN A 56 -11.02 6.05 5.98
C ASN A 56 -11.17 5.10 7.19
N GLU A 57 -12.15 5.35 8.05
CA GLU A 57 -12.34 4.60 9.29
C GLU A 57 -12.50 3.08 9.06
N ALA A 58 -13.23 2.68 8.01
CA ALA A 58 -13.40 1.26 7.67
C ALA A 58 -12.09 0.61 7.20
N SER A 59 -11.29 1.32 6.41
CA SER A 59 -9.95 0.86 6.00
C SER A 59 -8.99 0.78 7.20
N TYR A 60 -9.03 1.79 8.07
CA TYR A 60 -8.19 1.87 9.26
C TYR A 60 -8.45 0.71 10.23
N ASN A 61 -9.72 0.42 10.51
CA ASN A 61 -10.11 -0.68 11.40
C ASN A 61 -9.63 -2.04 10.89
N GLU A 62 -9.76 -2.28 9.58
CA GLU A 62 -9.27 -3.51 8.96
C GLU A 62 -7.73 -3.59 9.00
N MET A 63 -7.05 -2.47 8.73
CA MET A 63 -5.59 -2.39 8.75
C MET A 63 -5.02 -2.56 10.16
N LYS A 64 -5.74 -2.15 11.20
CA LYS A 64 -5.36 -2.37 12.61
C LYS A 64 -5.35 -3.85 12.96
N ILE A 65 -6.32 -4.62 12.46
CA ILE A 65 -6.36 -6.09 12.60
C ILE A 65 -5.17 -6.70 11.85
N ALA A 66 -4.93 -6.27 10.61
CA ALA A 66 -3.79 -6.73 9.83
C ALA A 66 -2.47 -6.49 10.59
N LYS A 67 -2.25 -5.29 11.12
CA LYS A 67 -1.02 -4.95 11.85
C LYS A 67 -0.78 -5.87 13.05
N ARG A 68 -1.81 -6.20 13.83
CA ARG A 68 -1.68 -7.16 14.95
C ARG A 68 -1.16 -8.52 14.48
N TYR A 69 -1.70 -9.04 13.38
CA TYR A 69 -1.23 -10.29 12.81
C TYR A 69 0.20 -10.19 12.26
N SER A 70 0.57 -9.06 11.65
CA SER A 70 1.94 -8.81 11.22
C SER A 70 2.92 -8.80 12.40
N ASP A 71 2.55 -8.17 13.51
CA ASP A 71 3.41 -8.06 14.69
C ASP A 71 3.62 -9.45 15.31
N ILE A 72 2.55 -10.25 15.44
CA ILE A 72 2.62 -11.65 15.88
C ILE A 72 3.52 -12.46 14.94
N ALA A 73 3.25 -12.43 13.63
CA ALA A 73 4.04 -13.17 12.65
C ALA A 73 5.53 -12.77 12.69
N THR A 74 5.82 -11.49 12.89
CA THR A 74 7.19 -10.97 13.00
C THR A 74 7.88 -11.52 14.24
N VAL A 75 7.22 -11.53 15.40
CA VAL A 75 7.79 -12.06 16.64
C VAL A 75 8.08 -13.55 16.51
N PHE A 76 7.11 -14.35 16.07
CA PHE A 76 7.29 -15.80 15.93
C PHE A 76 8.28 -16.17 14.82
N GLY A 77 8.21 -15.50 13.67
CA GLY A 77 9.11 -15.73 12.55
C GLY A 77 10.55 -15.31 12.84
N SER A 78 10.76 -14.19 13.53
CA SER A 78 12.10 -13.73 13.93
C SER A 78 12.69 -14.60 15.03
N ALA A 79 11.94 -14.95 16.07
CA ALA A 79 12.39 -15.85 17.12
C ALA A 79 12.71 -17.24 16.56
N GLY A 80 11.80 -17.80 15.75
CA GLY A 80 11.99 -19.11 15.13
C GLY A 80 13.14 -19.13 14.13
N GLY A 81 13.23 -18.10 13.28
CA GLY A 81 14.32 -17.91 12.32
C GLY A 81 15.68 -17.74 12.99
N PHE A 82 15.73 -17.01 14.11
CA PHE A 82 16.95 -16.87 14.90
C PHE A 82 17.38 -18.20 15.52
N MET A 83 16.45 -18.92 16.18
CA MET A 83 16.76 -20.22 16.78
C MET A 83 17.25 -21.22 15.72
N LEU A 84 16.52 -21.38 14.62
CA LEU A 84 16.90 -22.28 13.54
C LEU A 84 18.22 -21.83 12.88
N GLY A 85 18.31 -20.56 12.51
CA GLY A 85 19.46 -19.98 11.82
C GLY A 85 20.74 -20.04 12.66
N TRP A 86 20.65 -19.83 13.97
CA TRP A 86 21.81 -19.94 14.87
C TRP A 86 22.37 -21.36 14.89
N GLN A 87 21.50 -22.38 14.97
CA GLN A 87 21.94 -23.78 14.96
C GLN A 87 22.54 -24.17 13.60
N LEU A 88 21.96 -23.71 12.50
CA LEU A 88 22.53 -23.91 11.17
C LEU A 88 23.92 -23.26 11.05
N GLY A 89 24.07 -22.02 11.52
CA GLY A 89 25.36 -21.33 11.57
C GLY A 89 26.39 -22.08 12.42
N THR A 90 25.98 -22.56 13.59
CA THR A 90 26.83 -23.35 14.50
C THR A 90 27.32 -24.64 13.83
N ALA A 91 26.42 -25.36 13.14
CA ALA A 91 26.77 -26.57 12.41
C ALA A 91 27.79 -26.31 11.30
N THR A 92 27.63 -25.21 10.55
CA THR A 92 28.59 -24.83 9.51
C THR A 92 29.93 -24.33 10.06
N GLY A 93 29.93 -23.77 11.28
CA GLY A 93 31.13 -23.27 11.96
C GLY A 93 31.93 -24.34 12.70
N GLY A 94 31.55 -25.63 12.60
CA GLY A 94 32.21 -26.73 13.29
C GLY A 94 31.86 -26.87 14.77
N GLY A 95 30.84 -26.15 15.25
CA GLY A 95 30.28 -26.34 16.59
C GLY A 95 29.26 -27.48 16.64
N GLU A 96 28.82 -27.83 17.85
CA GLU A 96 27.78 -28.84 18.06
C GLU A 96 26.38 -28.18 18.09
N PRO A 97 25.57 -28.30 17.03
CA PRO A 97 24.24 -27.72 16.99
C PRO A 97 23.26 -28.47 17.91
N ASN A 98 22.42 -27.72 18.61
CA ASN A 98 21.28 -28.27 19.32
C ASN A 98 20.07 -28.41 18.38
N TRP A 99 19.92 -29.59 17.78
CA TRP A 99 18.81 -29.88 16.86
C TRP A 99 17.42 -29.82 17.50
N ASN A 100 17.29 -30.01 18.82
CA ASN A 100 16.02 -29.82 19.52
C ASN A 100 15.61 -28.33 19.49
N LEU A 101 16.56 -27.42 19.71
CA LEU A 101 16.32 -25.99 19.62
C LEU A 101 16.04 -25.56 18.17
N ALA A 102 16.70 -26.17 17.18
CA ALA A 102 16.38 -25.97 15.77
C ALA A 102 14.95 -26.41 15.43
N ALA A 103 14.50 -27.56 15.94
CA ALA A 103 13.15 -28.07 15.74
C ALA A 103 12.08 -27.15 16.36
N VAL A 104 12.34 -26.62 17.57
CA VAL A 104 11.47 -25.60 18.18
C VAL A 104 11.43 -24.33 17.31
N GLY A 105 12.59 -23.87 16.84
CA GLY A 105 12.67 -22.71 15.94
C GLY A 105 11.87 -22.90 14.65
N ALA A 106 12.00 -24.06 14.02
CA ALA A 106 11.19 -24.44 12.86
C ALA A 106 9.69 -24.47 13.16
N GLY A 107 9.29 -25.00 14.33
CA GLY A 107 7.91 -24.98 14.79
C GLY A 107 7.33 -23.57 14.92
N LEU A 108 8.09 -22.63 15.49
CA LEU A 108 7.69 -21.22 15.59
C LEU A 108 7.50 -20.57 14.21
N ILE A 109 8.38 -20.88 13.25
CA ILE A 109 8.24 -20.42 11.86
C ILE A 109 6.93 -20.95 11.27
N VAL A 110 6.63 -22.24 11.42
CA VAL A 110 5.38 -22.84 10.92
C VAL A 110 4.16 -22.15 11.53
N VAL A 111 4.18 -21.86 12.83
CA VAL A 111 3.11 -21.14 13.52
C VAL A 111 2.95 -19.71 12.99
N SER A 112 4.02 -19.06 12.53
CA SER A 112 3.96 -17.70 11.97
C SER A 112 3.23 -17.62 10.62
N ILE A 113 3.16 -18.72 9.86
CA ILE A 113 2.59 -18.78 8.50
C ILE A 113 1.10 -18.37 8.47
N PRO A 114 0.18 -18.99 9.25
CA PRO A 114 -1.23 -18.61 9.23
C PRO A 114 -1.46 -17.13 9.61
N PHE A 115 -0.64 -16.58 10.51
CA PHE A 115 -0.70 -15.16 10.86
C PHE A 115 -0.27 -14.25 9.72
N SER A 116 0.76 -14.63 8.96
CA SER A 116 1.19 -13.89 7.77
C SER A 116 0.15 -13.91 6.64
N LEU A 117 -0.54 -15.05 6.47
CA LEU A 117 -1.67 -15.17 5.54
C LEU A 117 -2.85 -14.30 5.97
N ALA A 118 -3.19 -14.31 7.27
CA ALA A 118 -4.23 -13.45 7.82
C ALA A 118 -3.89 -11.96 7.63
N TYR A 119 -2.64 -11.56 7.91
CA TYR A 119 -2.14 -10.21 7.63
C TYR A 119 -2.37 -9.81 6.17
N THR A 120 -1.99 -10.68 5.23
CA THR A 120 -2.14 -10.40 3.79
C THR A 120 -3.60 -10.22 3.39
N LYS A 121 -4.49 -11.08 3.90
CA LYS A 121 -5.93 -11.02 3.64
C LYS A 121 -6.54 -9.71 4.14
N HIS A 122 -6.28 -9.34 5.39
CA HIS A 122 -6.81 -8.12 5.99
C HIS A 122 -6.22 -6.86 5.34
N THR A 123 -4.92 -6.87 5.00
CA THR A 123 -4.28 -5.75 4.32
C THR A 123 -4.87 -5.52 2.92
N ARG A 124 -5.11 -6.58 2.14
CA ARG A 124 -5.78 -6.46 0.84
C ARG A 124 -7.16 -5.83 0.98
N LYS A 125 -7.97 -6.33 1.91
CA LYS A 125 -9.30 -5.77 2.18
C LYS A 125 -9.25 -4.30 2.60
N ALA A 126 -8.30 -3.91 3.45
CA ALA A 126 -8.11 -2.52 3.84
C ALA A 126 -7.73 -1.63 2.63
N VAL A 127 -6.82 -2.11 1.78
CA VAL A 127 -6.40 -1.45 0.55
C VAL A 127 -7.56 -1.32 -0.44
N ASP A 128 -8.38 -2.36 -0.61
CA ASP A 128 -9.54 -2.33 -1.49
C ASP A 128 -10.57 -1.29 -1.01
N ILE A 129 -10.83 -1.22 0.31
CA ILE A 129 -11.73 -0.20 0.89
C ILE A 129 -11.17 1.21 0.66
N TYR A 130 -9.86 1.40 0.87
CA TYR A 130 -9.20 2.68 0.65
C TYR A 130 -9.28 3.12 -0.82
N ASN A 131 -8.87 2.25 -1.74
CA ASN A 131 -8.87 2.51 -3.18
C ASN A 131 -10.29 2.76 -3.73
N ASN A 132 -11.30 2.04 -3.25
CA ASN A 132 -12.69 2.28 -3.63
C ASN A 132 -13.21 3.62 -3.11
N GLY A 133 -12.79 4.04 -1.90
CA GLY A 133 -13.11 5.37 -1.37
C GLY A 133 -12.56 6.50 -2.25
N LEU A 134 -11.33 6.36 -2.76
CA LEU A 134 -10.73 7.33 -3.69
C LEU A 134 -11.50 7.43 -5.02
N GLN A 135 -11.98 6.31 -5.56
CA GLN A 135 -12.76 6.31 -6.79
C GLN A 135 -14.10 7.04 -6.64
N GLN A 136 -14.74 6.99 -5.46
CA GLN A 136 -15.99 7.71 -5.22
C GLN A 136 -15.79 9.24 -5.20
N THR A 137 -14.66 9.73 -4.70
CA THR A 137 -14.34 11.17 -4.72
C THR A 137 -13.94 11.67 -6.12
N GLY A 138 -13.38 10.80 -6.97
CA GLY A 138 -12.99 11.12 -8.34
C GLY A 138 -14.08 10.91 -9.41
N ARG A 139 -15.17 10.20 -9.10
CA ARG A 139 -16.25 9.90 -10.04
C ARG A 139 -17.34 10.95 -10.00
N ASN A 140 -17.04 12.17 -10.46
CA ASN A 140 -18.07 12.94 -11.14
C ASN A 140 -18.31 12.24 -12.47
N SER A 141 -19.27 11.31 -12.51
CA SER A 141 -19.68 10.68 -13.76
C SER A 141 -20.30 11.76 -14.63
N VAL A 142 -19.48 12.39 -15.48
CA VAL A 142 -19.95 13.33 -16.48
C VAL A 142 -20.82 12.54 -17.44
N GLU A 143 -22.14 12.67 -17.28
CA GLU A 143 -23.11 11.93 -18.07
C GLU A 143 -23.31 12.69 -19.38
N PHE A 144 -22.66 12.22 -20.44
CA PHE A 144 -22.83 12.78 -21.78
C PHE A 144 -24.12 12.23 -22.41
N LYS A 145 -25.17 13.04 -22.44
CA LYS A 145 -26.40 12.68 -23.16
C LYS A 145 -26.43 13.40 -24.49
N PHE A 146 -26.44 12.62 -25.57
CA PHE A 146 -26.81 13.11 -26.89
C PHE A 146 -28.34 13.15 -26.99
N GLY A 147 -28.87 14.32 -27.32
CA GLY A 147 -30.30 14.54 -27.49
C GLY A 147 -30.60 15.22 -28.81
N LEU A 148 -31.66 14.76 -29.48
CA LEU A 148 -32.28 15.45 -30.60
C LEU A 148 -33.38 16.37 -30.05
N SER A 149 -33.28 17.66 -30.35
CA SER A 149 -34.29 18.67 -30.05
C SER A 149 -34.91 19.17 -31.36
N TYR A 150 -36.04 19.88 -31.25
CA TYR A 150 -36.71 20.54 -32.39
C TYR A 150 -35.78 21.50 -33.15
N ASN A 151 -34.73 22.01 -32.50
CA ASN A 151 -33.74 22.93 -33.07
C ASN A 151 -32.40 22.25 -33.43
N GLY A 152 -32.33 20.92 -33.47
CA GLY A 152 -31.14 20.16 -33.90
C GLY A 152 -30.56 19.22 -32.84
N ILE A 153 -29.33 18.75 -33.11
CA ILE A 153 -28.58 17.83 -32.23
C ILE A 153 -27.85 18.65 -31.15
N GLY A 154 -27.99 18.25 -29.89
CA GLY A 154 -27.31 18.87 -28.76
C GLY A 154 -26.60 17.86 -27.86
N LEU A 155 -25.46 18.27 -27.31
CA LEU A 155 -24.76 17.56 -26.24
C LEU A 155 -25.17 18.17 -24.91
N ARG A 156 -25.80 17.37 -24.03
CA ARG A 156 -26.09 17.78 -22.65
C ARG A 156 -25.04 17.17 -21.73
N ILE A 157 -24.33 18.04 -21.02
CA ILE A 157 -23.37 17.67 -19.97
C ILE A 157 -24.05 17.94 -18.64
N ARG A 158 -24.14 16.92 -17.79
CA ARG A 158 -24.62 17.06 -16.41
C ARG A 158 -23.46 16.72 -15.47
N TYR A 159 -23.20 17.66 -14.55
CA TYR A 159 -22.22 17.54 -13.48
C TYR A 159 -22.90 17.00 -12.22
#